data_AF-A0A7S1NM45-F1
#
_entry.id   AF-A0A7S1NM45-F1
#
_cell.length_a   1.000
_cell.length_b   1.000
_cell.length_c   1.000
_cell.angle_alpha   90.00
_cell.angle_beta   90.00
_cell.angle_gamma   90.00
#
_symmetry.space_group_name_H-M   'P 1'
#
loop_
_entity.id
_entity.type
_entity.pdbx_description
1 polymer ?
#
loop_
_entity_poly.entity_id
_entity_poly.type
_entity_poly.pdbx_seq_one_letter_code
_entity_poly.pdbx_strand_id
1 'polypeptide(L)'
;RVLTSTPNLPFKGLERFGNDFMECLSGMQVSSEILKSLTLVDTPGVIETSEVHSRAYDYIEVMKWFVEHADLIFVMFDPTKLDAGTELRSVFRSALKGHESRIRIVLNKADSVGDNYELMKVHGALFWNLSNLISTTEPPRVYVSSFWTKPYQTGTNHNLFEKEKTALLHDMLYTVPMEALDRKVVVFLNRIQAVLIHTCVIGTARMKLAKYFGKSKSKTKTIDNIEKVFAEIEVKHKIPIANFPNVDEFKQFFKTNDLYDFPKLEEWDKRQGLVQKLLQLMNINIPQLLRSISQAPGEDPRRAKLVQKILTQKHLQTPGQPLHELRAESFEELTDPAP
;
A
#
# COMPACT_ATOMS: atom_id res chain seq x y z
N ARG A 1 -11.67 14.13 -13.79
CA ARG A 1 -12.80 14.49 -12.86
C ARG A 1 -13.72 13.31 -12.51
N VAL A 2 -14.13 12.47 -13.45
CA VAL A 2 -15.03 11.33 -13.15
C VAL A 2 -14.45 10.41 -12.05
N LEU A 3 -13.15 10.07 -12.12
CA LEU A 3 -12.50 9.18 -11.15
C LEU A 3 -12.63 9.58 -9.67
N THR A 4 -12.48 10.86 -9.32
CA THR A 4 -12.52 11.30 -7.90
C THR A 4 -13.95 11.45 -7.40
N SER A 5 -14.89 11.70 -8.31
CA SER A 5 -16.32 11.79 -8.03
C SER A 5 -17.03 10.44 -8.03
N THR A 6 -16.44 9.39 -8.59
CA THR A 6 -17.05 8.05 -8.64
C THR A 6 -17.13 7.46 -7.24
N PRO A 7 -18.34 7.14 -6.74
CA PRO A 7 -18.50 6.44 -5.47
C PRO A 7 -17.77 5.09 -5.52
N ASN A 8 -17.17 4.68 -4.41
CA ASN A 8 -16.47 3.40 -4.23
C ASN A 8 -15.10 3.25 -4.91
N LEU A 9 -14.55 4.31 -5.52
CA LEU A 9 -13.13 4.34 -5.93
C LEU A 9 -12.26 5.04 -4.87
N PRO A 10 -11.02 4.56 -4.62
CA PRO A 10 -10.16 5.09 -3.57
C PRO A 10 -9.45 6.42 -3.95
N PHE A 11 -9.93 7.14 -4.97
CA PHE A 11 -9.22 8.28 -5.55
C PHE A 11 -9.72 9.64 -5.04
N LYS A 12 -10.78 9.70 -4.23
CA LYS A 12 -11.35 10.96 -3.74
C LYS A 12 -10.31 11.88 -3.06
N GLY A 13 -9.34 11.29 -2.35
CA GLY A 13 -8.27 12.05 -1.68
C GLY A 13 -7.38 12.88 -2.61
N LEU A 14 -7.35 12.56 -3.91
CA LEU A 14 -6.55 13.27 -4.91
C LEU A 14 -7.07 14.69 -5.22
N GLU A 15 -8.32 15.00 -4.88
CA GLU A 15 -8.90 16.34 -5.10
C GLU A 15 -8.14 17.45 -4.37
N ARG A 16 -7.42 17.09 -3.29
CA ARG A 16 -6.58 18.02 -2.53
C ARG A 16 -5.44 18.65 -3.34
N PHE A 17 -5.05 18.04 -4.46
CA PHE A 17 -3.95 18.51 -5.31
C PHE A 17 -4.37 19.56 -6.34
N GLY A 18 -5.66 19.95 -6.36
CA GLY A 18 -6.15 21.05 -7.18
C GLY A 18 -6.40 20.67 -8.65
N ASN A 19 -6.88 21.66 -9.42
CA ASN A 19 -7.33 21.43 -10.79
C ASN A 19 -6.20 21.04 -11.75
N ASP A 20 -5.02 21.62 -11.59
CA ASP A 20 -3.88 21.40 -12.49
C ASP A 20 -3.46 19.92 -12.53
N PHE A 21 -3.41 19.25 -11.38
CA PHE A 21 -3.17 17.80 -11.33
C PHE A 21 -4.36 17.01 -11.90
N MET A 22 -5.58 17.43 -11.58
CA MET A 22 -6.80 16.73 -11.98
C MET A 22 -7.05 16.74 -13.49
N GLU A 23 -6.46 17.67 -14.23
CA GLU A 23 -6.44 17.68 -15.70
C GLU A 23 -5.50 16.63 -16.29
N CYS A 24 -4.42 16.28 -15.58
CA CYS A 24 -3.49 15.22 -15.99
C CYS A 24 -3.95 13.82 -15.55
N LEU A 25 -4.85 13.71 -14.57
CA LEU A 25 -5.32 12.42 -14.05
C LEU A 25 -6.45 11.84 -14.91
N SER A 26 -6.17 10.68 -15.51
CA SER A 26 -7.13 9.92 -16.32
C SER A 26 -7.32 8.50 -15.79
N GLY A 27 -8.51 7.94 -16.03
CA GLY A 27 -8.89 6.58 -15.61
C GLY A 27 -9.40 5.76 -16.76
N MET A 28 -8.91 4.53 -16.88
CA MET A 28 -9.35 3.57 -17.87
C MET A 28 -9.83 2.30 -17.17
N GLN A 29 -11.00 1.81 -17.55
CA GLN A 29 -11.53 0.53 -17.10
C GLN A 29 -11.60 -0.42 -18.28
N VAL A 30 -11.02 -1.61 -18.12
CA VAL A 30 -10.98 -2.65 -19.15
C VAL A 30 -11.37 -3.97 -18.51
N SER A 31 -12.23 -4.74 -19.18
CA SER A 31 -12.55 -6.10 -18.75
C SER A 31 -11.33 -6.99 -18.95
N SER A 32 -10.63 -7.30 -17.85
CA SER A 32 -9.46 -8.17 -17.86
C SER A 32 -9.39 -8.97 -16.58
N GLU A 33 -9.12 -10.27 -16.70
CA GLU A 33 -8.95 -11.19 -15.55
C GLU A 33 -7.93 -10.67 -14.54
N ILE A 34 -6.82 -10.10 -15.03
CA ILE A 34 -5.76 -9.58 -14.16
C ILE A 34 -6.24 -8.37 -13.35
N LEU A 35 -7.01 -7.48 -13.99
CA LEU A 35 -7.51 -6.23 -13.38
C LEU A 35 -8.65 -6.48 -12.36
N LYS A 36 -9.17 -7.71 -12.27
CA LYS A 36 -10.07 -8.11 -11.16
C LYS A 36 -9.33 -8.13 -9.81
N SER A 37 -8.02 -8.37 -9.84
CA SER A 37 -7.20 -8.51 -8.62
C SER A 37 -6.25 -7.33 -8.38
N LEU A 38 -6.02 -6.48 -9.37
CA LEU A 38 -5.09 -5.35 -9.26
C LEU A 38 -5.60 -4.11 -9.99
N THR A 39 -5.09 -2.95 -9.56
CA THR A 39 -5.25 -1.67 -10.26
C THR A 39 -3.85 -1.17 -10.60
N LEU A 40 -3.60 -0.85 -11.87
CA LEU A 40 -2.33 -0.28 -12.31
C LEU A 40 -2.44 1.25 -12.32
N VAL A 41 -1.43 1.90 -11.77
CA VAL A 41 -1.26 3.34 -11.85
C VAL A 41 0.00 3.59 -12.67
N ASP A 42 -0.18 4.20 -13.84
CA ASP A 42 0.92 4.68 -14.65
C ASP A 42 1.22 6.14 -14.29
N THR A 43 2.49 6.46 -14.12
CA THR A 43 2.95 7.78 -13.68
C THR A 43 3.72 8.46 -14.80
N PRO A 44 3.64 9.79 -14.94
CA PRO A 44 4.48 10.52 -15.88
C PRO A 44 5.96 10.18 -15.69
N GLY A 45 6.69 10.03 -16.81
CA GLY A 45 8.12 9.77 -16.79
C GLY A 45 8.88 10.84 -16.00
N VAL A 46 9.87 10.38 -15.23
CA VAL A 46 10.70 11.25 -14.39
C VAL A 46 11.58 12.12 -15.28
N ILE A 47 11.63 13.42 -14.99
CA ILE A 47 12.40 14.38 -15.77
C ILE A 47 13.85 14.37 -15.28
N GLU A 48 14.80 14.08 -16.18
CA GLU A 48 16.24 14.02 -15.87
C GLU A 48 16.89 15.41 -15.84
N THR A 49 16.35 16.38 -16.58
CA THR A 49 16.91 17.74 -16.73
C THR A 49 16.14 18.78 -15.91
N SER A 50 16.87 19.73 -15.34
CA SER A 50 16.36 20.83 -14.52
C SER A 50 15.73 21.98 -15.32
N GLU A 51 15.39 21.79 -16.60
CA GLU A 51 14.83 22.85 -17.44
C GLU A 51 13.32 23.02 -17.16
N VAL A 52 13.00 24.04 -16.33
CA VAL A 52 11.89 25.03 -16.29
C VAL A 52 10.48 24.68 -16.83
N HIS A 53 10.18 23.47 -17.25
CA HIS A 53 8.81 22.97 -17.32
C HIS A 53 8.49 22.34 -15.98
N SER A 54 8.45 23.18 -14.94
CA SER A 54 7.89 22.79 -13.65
C SER A 54 6.49 22.25 -13.94
N ARG A 55 6.25 20.99 -13.58
CA ARG A 55 4.91 20.42 -13.64
C ARG A 55 3.94 21.40 -12.96
N ALA A 56 2.74 21.53 -13.49
CA ALA A 56 1.73 22.46 -12.96
C ALA A 56 1.24 22.08 -11.54
N TYR A 57 1.73 20.96 -10.99
CA TYR A 57 1.39 20.45 -9.68
C TYR A 57 2.66 19.94 -8.96
N ASP A 58 2.58 19.86 -7.63
CA ASP A 58 3.65 19.26 -6.82
C ASP A 58 3.71 17.76 -7.05
N TYR A 59 4.64 17.33 -7.91
CA TYR A 59 4.81 15.92 -8.23
C TYR A 59 5.23 15.08 -7.04
N ILE A 60 6.09 15.60 -6.16
CA ILE A 60 6.62 14.80 -5.05
C ILE A 60 5.51 14.50 -4.06
N GLU A 61 4.65 15.46 -3.75
CA GLU A 61 3.50 15.26 -2.86
C GLU A 61 2.43 14.36 -3.49
N VAL A 62 2.20 14.43 -4.80
CA VAL A 62 1.32 13.49 -5.52
C VAL A 62 1.89 12.08 -5.47
N MET A 63 3.18 11.91 -5.78
CA MET A 63 3.84 10.60 -5.74
C MET A 63 3.81 10.00 -4.34
N LYS A 64 4.03 10.81 -3.30
CA LYS A 64 3.91 10.38 -1.91
C LYS A 64 2.52 9.81 -1.60
N TRP A 65 1.46 10.47 -2.06
CA TRP A 65 0.10 9.95 -1.88
C TRP A 65 -0.07 8.58 -2.55
N PHE A 66 0.38 8.41 -3.80
CA PHE A 66 0.27 7.11 -4.46
C PHE A 66 1.10 6.03 -3.77
N VAL A 67 2.33 6.37 -3.35
CA VAL A 67 3.19 5.45 -2.61
C VAL A 67 2.55 5.01 -1.29
N GLU A 68 1.97 5.93 -0.52
CA GLU A 68 1.27 5.60 0.74
C GLU A 68 0.15 4.57 0.51
N HIS A 69 -0.57 4.64 -0.62
CA HIS A 69 -1.71 3.79 -0.94
C HIS A 69 -1.36 2.55 -1.79
N ALA A 70 -0.16 2.45 -2.35
CA ALA A 70 0.25 1.35 -3.22
C ALA A 70 0.69 0.11 -2.43
N ASP A 71 0.31 -1.08 -2.89
CA ASP A 71 0.79 -2.34 -2.32
C ASP A 71 2.13 -2.80 -2.91
N LEU A 72 2.46 -2.32 -4.11
CA LEU A 72 3.66 -2.63 -4.88
C LEU A 72 4.05 -1.42 -5.72
N ILE A 73 5.35 -1.12 -5.77
CA ILE A 73 5.90 0.03 -6.49
C ILE A 73 7.02 -0.47 -7.40
N PHE A 74 6.82 -0.29 -8.71
CA PHE A 74 7.88 -0.56 -9.69
C PHE A 74 8.72 0.69 -9.92
N VAL A 75 10.04 0.54 -9.77
CA VAL A 75 11.00 1.55 -10.25
C VAL A 75 11.73 0.95 -11.43
N MET A 76 11.52 1.53 -12.61
CA MET A 76 12.03 0.98 -13.86
C MET A 76 13.32 1.67 -14.28
N PHE A 77 14.33 0.89 -14.68
CA PHE A 77 15.57 1.37 -15.26
C PHE A 77 15.80 0.71 -16.62
N ASP A 78 16.44 1.45 -17.51
CA ASP A 78 17.02 0.93 -18.74
C ASP A 78 18.50 0.61 -18.47
N PRO A 79 19.04 -0.57 -18.85
CA PRO A 79 20.45 -0.90 -18.68
C PRO A 79 21.43 0.15 -19.20
N THR A 80 21.03 0.91 -20.21
CA THR A 80 21.85 1.96 -20.82
C THR A 80 21.78 3.29 -20.06
N LYS A 81 20.82 3.45 -19.15
CA LYS A 81 20.55 4.68 -18.38
C LYS A 81 20.19 4.33 -16.94
N LEU A 82 21.22 4.17 -16.11
CA LEU A 82 21.09 3.80 -14.70
C LEU A 82 21.14 5.01 -13.75
N ASP A 83 21.38 6.21 -14.26
CA ASP A 83 21.53 7.39 -13.44
C ASP A 83 20.18 7.86 -12.90
N ALA A 84 20.08 7.97 -11.57
CA ALA A 84 18.90 8.56 -10.96
C ALA A 84 18.96 10.08 -11.10
N GLY A 85 18.10 10.70 -11.93
CA GLY A 85 17.98 12.15 -12.06
C GLY A 85 17.63 12.88 -10.74
N THR A 86 17.64 14.22 -10.74
CA THR A 86 17.28 15.03 -9.56
C THR A 86 15.88 14.70 -9.04
N GLU A 87 14.91 14.59 -9.94
CA GLU A 87 13.53 14.28 -9.58
C GLU A 87 13.37 12.85 -9.03
N LEU A 88 14.05 11.85 -9.64
CA LEU A 88 14.01 10.47 -9.13
C LEU A 88 14.61 10.41 -7.71
N ARG A 89 15.73 11.10 -7.49
CA ARG A 89 16.35 11.21 -6.15
C ARG A 89 15.42 11.83 -5.13
N SER A 90 14.67 12.87 -5.51
CA SER A 90 13.64 13.48 -4.64
C SER A 90 12.51 12.51 -4.33
N VAL A 91 12.04 11.72 -5.30
CA VAL A 91 11.03 10.66 -5.06
C VAL A 91 11.56 9.61 -4.08
N PHE A 92 12.79 9.14 -4.24
CA PHE A 92 13.41 8.19 -3.30
C PHE A 92 13.51 8.75 -1.87
N ARG A 93 13.97 9.99 -1.73
CA ARG A 93 14.19 10.61 -0.41
C ARG A 93 12.90 11.00 0.31
N SER A 94 11.86 11.36 -0.44
CA SER A 94 10.64 11.94 0.11
C SER A 94 9.45 10.99 0.06
N ALA A 95 9.15 10.40 -1.10
CA ALA A 95 7.96 9.59 -1.29
C ALA A 95 8.18 8.12 -0.93
N LEU A 96 9.32 7.53 -1.32
CA LEU A 96 9.60 6.09 -1.12
C LEU A 96 10.21 5.74 0.24
N LYS A 97 10.66 6.74 1.00
CA LYS A 97 11.29 6.55 2.31
C LYS A 97 10.31 5.91 3.30
N GLY A 98 10.72 4.84 3.97
CA GLY A 98 9.87 4.06 4.88
C GLY A 98 8.95 3.06 4.17
N HIS A 99 9.07 2.93 2.86
CA HIS A 99 8.26 2.07 2.01
C HIS A 99 9.11 1.14 1.12
N GLU A 100 10.37 0.94 1.51
CA GLU A 100 11.38 0.22 0.75
C GLU A 100 10.99 -1.25 0.49
N SER A 101 10.27 -1.88 1.42
CA SER A 101 9.80 -3.27 1.27
C SER A 101 8.80 -3.47 0.12
N ARG A 102 8.11 -2.40 -0.30
CA ARG A 102 7.14 -2.41 -1.40
C ARG A 102 7.78 -2.12 -2.76
N ILE A 103 9.07 -1.81 -2.79
CA ILE A 103 9.79 -1.48 -4.01
C ILE A 103 10.22 -2.78 -4.70
N ARG A 104 10.00 -2.82 -6.02
CA ARG A 104 10.63 -3.78 -6.94
C ARG A 104 11.30 -2.99 -8.05
N ILE A 105 12.56 -3.29 -8.31
CA ILE A 105 13.29 -2.65 -9.40
C ILE A 105 13.12 -3.50 -10.65
N VAL A 106 12.82 -2.87 -11.78
CA VAL A 106 12.68 -3.54 -13.07
C VAL A 106 13.73 -3.01 -14.02
N LEU A 107 14.72 -3.84 -14.34
CA LEU A 107 15.71 -3.54 -15.37
C LEU A 107 15.14 -3.99 -16.71
N ASN A 108 14.47 -3.07 -17.40
CA ASN A 108 13.75 -3.33 -18.64
C ASN A 108 14.65 -3.12 -19.86
N LYS A 109 14.41 -3.86 -20.95
CA LYS A 109 15.27 -3.90 -22.16
C LYS A 109 16.65 -4.51 -21.89
N ALA A 110 16.70 -5.45 -20.94
CA ALA A 110 17.92 -6.18 -20.60
C ALA A 110 18.54 -6.93 -21.79
N ASP A 111 17.74 -7.28 -22.80
CA ASP A 111 18.21 -7.89 -24.05
C ASP A 111 19.06 -6.96 -24.94
N SER A 112 19.14 -5.66 -24.62
CA SER A 112 20.08 -4.74 -25.27
C SER A 112 21.52 -4.86 -24.75
N VAL A 113 21.71 -5.56 -23.64
CA VAL A 113 23.02 -5.86 -23.07
C VAL A 113 23.45 -7.23 -23.58
N GLY A 114 24.69 -7.33 -24.07
CA GLY A 114 25.12 -8.46 -24.89
C GLY A 114 25.15 -9.77 -24.12
N ASP A 115 26.02 -9.86 -23.11
CA ASP A 115 26.23 -11.09 -22.34
C ASP A 115 25.84 -10.95 -20.85
N ASN A 116 25.79 -12.09 -20.15
CA ASN A 116 25.46 -12.13 -18.72
C ASN A 116 26.49 -11.36 -17.86
N TYR A 117 27.72 -11.21 -18.34
CA TYR A 117 28.79 -10.56 -17.60
C TYR A 117 28.61 -9.05 -17.60
N GLU A 118 28.28 -8.45 -18.74
CA GLU A 118 27.86 -7.06 -18.86
C GLU A 118 26.60 -6.80 -18.03
N LEU A 119 25.64 -7.73 -18.06
CA LEU A 119 24.42 -7.62 -17.26
C LEU A 119 24.71 -7.57 -15.74
N MET A 120 25.70 -8.34 -15.27
CA MET A 120 26.16 -8.29 -13.89
C MET A 120 26.84 -6.96 -13.54
N LYS A 121 27.59 -6.37 -14.47
CA LYS A 121 28.17 -5.02 -14.29
C LYS A 121 27.09 -3.95 -14.18
N VAL A 122 26.08 -3.99 -15.05
CA VAL A 122 24.91 -3.10 -15.02
C VAL A 122 24.19 -3.22 -13.69
N HIS A 123 23.96 -4.45 -13.21
CA HIS A 123 23.34 -4.70 -11.91
C HIS A 123 24.18 -4.12 -10.74
N GLY A 124 25.50 -4.27 -10.77
CA GLY A 124 26.40 -3.65 -9.79
C GLY A 124 26.36 -2.12 -9.82
N ALA A 125 26.39 -1.53 -11.02
CA ALA A 125 26.31 -0.08 -11.21
C ALA A 125 24.97 0.50 -10.74
N LEU A 126 23.86 -0.21 -10.98
CA LEU A 126 22.53 0.15 -10.48
C LEU A 126 22.52 0.29 -8.96
N PHE A 127 23.01 -0.72 -8.23
CA PHE A 127 23.06 -0.66 -6.77
C PHE A 127 24.05 0.36 -6.24
N TRP A 128 25.16 0.57 -6.94
CA TRP A 128 26.08 1.66 -6.62
C TRP A 128 25.38 3.02 -6.68
N ASN A 129 24.62 3.28 -7.75
CA ASN A 129 23.87 4.51 -7.94
C ASN A 129 22.74 4.70 -6.90
N LEU A 130 22.10 3.61 -6.49
CA LEU A 130 21.01 3.63 -5.50
C LEU A 130 21.47 3.55 -4.04
N SER A 131 22.75 3.27 -3.79
CA SER A 131 23.30 3.04 -2.44
C SER A 131 22.98 4.13 -1.43
N ASN A 132 22.99 5.40 -1.85
CA ASN A 132 22.70 6.56 -1.00
C ASN A 132 21.21 6.94 -0.97
N LEU A 133 20.35 6.22 -1.70
CA LEU A 133 18.91 6.48 -1.81
C LEU A 133 18.07 5.44 -1.08
N ILE A 134 18.59 4.23 -0.94
CA ILE A 134 17.91 3.10 -0.30
C ILE A 134 18.50 2.93 1.11
N SER A 135 17.72 3.28 2.13
CA SER A 135 18.15 3.23 3.54
C SER A 135 17.70 1.94 4.24
N THR A 136 17.84 0.79 3.58
CA THR A 136 17.53 -0.54 4.15
C THR A 136 18.73 -1.47 4.03
N THR A 137 18.85 -2.41 4.98
CA THR A 137 19.88 -3.45 4.98
C THR A 137 19.67 -4.47 3.88
N GLU A 138 18.42 -4.73 3.51
CA GLU A 138 18.04 -5.65 2.44
C GLU A 138 17.64 -4.86 1.19
N PRO A 139 18.41 -4.95 0.09
CA PRO A 139 18.09 -4.22 -1.12
C PRO A 139 16.81 -4.75 -1.78
N PRO A 140 16.04 -3.89 -2.48
CA PRO A 140 14.87 -4.30 -3.25
C PRO A 140 15.21 -5.37 -4.30
N ARG A 141 14.28 -6.30 -4.53
CA ARG A 141 14.39 -7.31 -5.60
C ARG A 141 14.45 -6.62 -6.97
N VAL A 142 15.42 -7.04 -7.79
CA VAL A 142 15.57 -6.60 -9.19
C VAL A 142 15.06 -7.70 -10.11
N TYR A 143 14.17 -7.35 -11.04
CA TYR A 143 13.73 -8.20 -12.15
C TYR A 143 14.42 -7.76 -13.43
N VAL A 144 15.08 -8.68 -14.12
CA VAL A 144 15.89 -8.38 -15.29
C VAL A 144 15.31 -9.09 -16.52
N SER A 145 14.74 -8.31 -17.45
CA SER A 145 14.17 -8.86 -18.67
C SER A 145 13.85 -7.75 -19.68
N SER A 146 13.31 -8.13 -20.83
CA SER A 146 12.68 -7.19 -21.77
C SER A 146 11.18 -7.43 -21.79
N PHE A 147 10.45 -6.51 -21.16
CA PHE A 147 9.02 -6.63 -20.89
C PHE A 147 8.18 -6.11 -22.06
N TRP A 148 8.40 -6.67 -23.24
CA TRP A 148 7.62 -6.42 -24.45
C TRP A 148 7.27 -7.73 -25.18
N THR A 149 6.55 -7.61 -26.30
CA THR A 149 6.16 -8.73 -27.16
C THR A 149 7.19 -9.06 -28.25
N LYS A 150 8.24 -8.24 -28.42
CA LYS A 150 9.27 -8.49 -29.43
C LYS A 150 10.18 -9.67 -29.03
N PRO A 151 10.73 -10.43 -30.00
CA PRO A 151 11.77 -11.42 -29.73
C PRO A 151 12.98 -10.78 -29.04
N TYR A 152 13.67 -11.54 -28.19
CA TYR A 152 14.92 -11.08 -27.59
C TYR A 152 16.03 -11.04 -28.65
N GLN A 153 17.02 -10.18 -28.41
CA GLN A 153 18.21 -10.12 -29.25
C GLN A 153 19.02 -11.43 -29.19
N THR A 154 19.70 -11.74 -30.28
CA THR A 154 20.55 -12.93 -30.40
C THR A 154 21.71 -12.86 -29.41
N GLY A 155 22.07 -14.00 -28.80
CA GLY A 155 23.16 -14.08 -27.82
C GLY A 155 22.76 -13.77 -26.37
N THR A 156 21.51 -13.35 -26.14
CA THR A 156 21.00 -13.05 -24.80
C THR A 156 20.51 -14.30 -24.06
N ASN A 157 20.46 -14.25 -22.72
CA ASN A 157 20.02 -15.36 -21.89
C ASN A 157 18.49 -15.43 -21.78
N HIS A 158 17.87 -16.04 -22.78
CA HIS A 158 16.41 -16.18 -22.87
C HIS A 158 15.81 -16.89 -21.65
N ASN A 159 16.49 -17.93 -21.15
CA ASN A 159 16.04 -18.70 -19.98
C ASN A 159 16.01 -17.84 -18.71
N LEU A 160 17.03 -17.01 -18.49
CA LEU A 160 17.05 -16.06 -17.39
C LEU A 160 15.87 -15.08 -17.51
N PHE A 161 15.68 -14.48 -18.69
CA PHE A 161 14.63 -13.47 -18.88
C PHE A 161 13.22 -14.02 -18.71
N GLU A 162 12.94 -15.25 -19.16
CA GLU A 162 11.64 -15.90 -18.95
C GLU A 162 11.43 -16.30 -17.49
N LYS A 163 12.48 -16.75 -16.79
CA LYS A 163 12.42 -17.01 -15.35
C LYS A 163 12.11 -15.73 -14.56
N GLU A 164 12.77 -14.61 -14.88
CA GLU A 164 12.51 -13.32 -14.21
C GLU A 164 11.10 -12.78 -14.54
N LYS A 165 10.60 -12.94 -15.77
CA LYS A 165 9.19 -12.62 -16.11
C LYS A 165 8.20 -13.44 -15.29
N THR A 166 8.44 -14.74 -15.17
CA THR A 166 7.58 -15.65 -14.42
C THR A 166 7.61 -15.30 -12.93
N ALA A 167 8.79 -15.01 -12.39
CA ALA A 167 8.96 -14.58 -11.00
C ALA A 167 8.26 -13.23 -10.73
N LEU A 168 8.33 -12.28 -11.65
CA LEU A 168 7.62 -11.00 -11.54
C LEU A 168 6.09 -11.20 -11.51
N LEU A 169 5.56 -12.03 -12.41
CA LEU A 169 4.13 -12.33 -12.45
C LEU A 169 3.67 -13.03 -11.17
N HIS A 170 4.48 -13.96 -10.66
CA HIS A 170 4.19 -14.63 -9.40
C HIS A 170 4.16 -13.64 -8.22
N ASP A 171 5.17 -12.78 -8.13
CA ASP A 171 5.24 -11.77 -7.07
C ASP A 171 4.02 -10.84 -7.11
N MET A 172 3.67 -10.34 -8.30
CA MET A 172 2.54 -9.43 -8.49
C MET A 172 1.17 -10.07 -8.21
N LEU A 173 0.99 -11.36 -8.54
CA LEU A 173 -0.33 -12.02 -8.51
C LEU A 173 -0.60 -12.85 -7.25
N TYR A 174 0.45 -13.24 -6.51
CA TYR A 174 0.31 -14.05 -5.30
C TYR A 174 0.97 -13.40 -4.10
N THR A 175 2.28 -13.16 -4.18
CA THR A 175 3.06 -12.71 -3.02
C THR A 175 2.55 -11.37 -2.50
N VAL A 176 2.52 -10.34 -3.35
CA VAL A 176 2.11 -8.99 -2.97
C VAL A 176 0.66 -8.93 -2.47
N PRO A 177 -0.34 -9.55 -3.13
CA PRO A 177 -1.71 -9.58 -2.59
C PRO A 177 -1.82 -10.21 -1.20
N MET A 178 -1.06 -11.27 -0.92
CA MET A 178 -1.07 -11.91 0.41
C MET A 178 -0.42 -11.00 1.46
N GLU A 179 0.74 -10.43 1.16
CA GLU A 179 1.38 -9.45 2.04
C GLU A 179 0.48 -8.23 2.29
N ALA A 180 -0.26 -7.78 1.27
CA ALA A 180 -1.22 -6.68 1.39
C ALA A 180 -2.38 -7.02 2.34
N LEU A 181 -2.85 -8.27 2.33
CA LEU A 181 -3.87 -8.73 3.27
C LEU A 181 -3.33 -8.75 4.70
N ASP A 182 -2.12 -9.27 4.91
CA ASP A 182 -1.48 -9.27 6.24
C ASP A 182 -1.31 -7.83 6.77
N ARG A 183 -0.84 -6.91 5.93
CA ARG A 183 -0.75 -5.48 6.28
C ARG A 183 -2.10 -4.89 6.64
N LYS A 184 -3.16 -5.18 5.87
CA LYS A 184 -4.52 -4.70 6.15
C LYS A 184 -5.03 -5.21 7.50
N VAL A 185 -4.75 -6.47 7.84
CA VAL A 185 -5.08 -7.04 9.15
C VAL A 185 -4.36 -6.30 10.28
N VAL A 186 -3.06 -6.01 10.12
CA VAL A 186 -2.28 -5.24 11.10
C VAL A 186 -2.80 -3.80 11.25
N VAL A 187 -3.07 -3.10 10.13
CA VAL A 187 -3.63 -1.74 10.16
C VAL A 187 -4.99 -1.74 10.87
N PHE A 188 -5.82 -2.73 10.59
CA PHE A 188 -7.12 -2.87 11.24
C PHE A 188 -6.99 -3.14 12.74
N LEU A 189 -6.05 -4.00 13.15
CA LEU A 189 -5.74 -4.26 14.55
C LEU A 189 -5.32 -2.98 15.28
N ASN A 190 -4.39 -2.22 14.70
CA ASN A 190 -3.94 -0.94 15.24
C ASN A 190 -5.10 0.06 15.37
N ARG A 191 -6.02 0.07 14.40
CA ARG A 191 -7.21 0.93 14.45
C ARG A 191 -8.17 0.54 15.56
N ILE A 192 -8.45 -0.76 15.74
CA ILE A 192 -9.28 -1.27 16.84
C ILE A 192 -8.68 -0.86 18.18
N GLN A 193 -7.35 -1.03 18.33
CA GLN A 193 -6.64 -0.66 19.54
C GLN A 193 -6.73 0.85 19.81
N ALA A 194 -6.54 1.70 18.80
CA ALA A 194 -6.68 3.15 18.94
C ALA A 194 -8.10 3.56 19.40
N VAL A 195 -9.13 2.92 18.83
CA VAL A 195 -10.54 3.14 19.24
C VAL A 195 -10.76 2.69 20.68
N LEU A 196 -10.23 1.53 21.07
CA LEU A 196 -10.33 1.02 22.43
C LEU A 196 -9.66 1.96 23.44
N ILE A 197 -8.42 2.39 23.18
CA ILE A 197 -7.69 3.35 24.03
C ILE A 197 -8.50 4.64 24.17
N HIS A 198 -8.91 5.24 23.05
CA HIS A 198 -9.67 6.50 23.07
C HIS A 198 -10.97 6.37 23.88
N THR A 199 -11.71 5.27 23.69
CA THR A 199 -12.94 4.98 24.43
C THR A 199 -12.68 4.83 25.93
N CYS A 200 -11.65 4.08 26.31
CA CYS A 200 -11.29 3.88 27.72
C CYS A 200 -10.80 5.18 28.37
N VAL A 201 -10.03 6.01 27.67
CA VAL A 201 -9.55 7.31 28.16
C VAL A 201 -10.72 8.23 28.46
N ILE A 202 -11.62 8.43 27.49
CA ILE A 202 -12.81 9.28 27.68
C ILE A 202 -13.67 8.73 28.81
N GLY A 203 -13.94 7.43 28.82
CA GLY A 203 -14.76 6.78 29.85
C GLY A 203 -14.20 6.97 31.26
N THR A 204 -12.90 6.72 31.43
CA THR A 204 -12.24 6.81 32.74
C THR A 204 -12.11 8.26 33.19
N ALA A 205 -11.77 9.19 32.28
CA ALA A 205 -11.76 10.62 32.58
C ALA A 205 -13.14 11.13 32.99
N ARG A 206 -14.20 10.70 32.28
CA ARG A 206 -15.60 11.04 32.57
C ARG A 206 -16.03 10.56 33.96
N MET A 207 -15.62 9.36 34.36
CA MET A 207 -15.94 8.78 35.67
C MET A 207 -15.32 9.57 36.84
N LYS A 208 -14.14 10.17 36.62
CA LYS A 208 -13.43 10.96 37.65
C LYS A 208 -14.01 12.36 37.88
N LEU A 209 -15.01 12.79 37.09
CA LEU A 209 -15.60 14.12 37.21
C LEU A 209 -16.58 14.24 38.40
N ALA A 210 -16.53 15.38 39.09
CA ALA A 210 -17.50 15.73 40.13
C ALA A 210 -18.92 15.87 39.56
N LYS A 211 -19.92 15.35 40.28
CA LYS A 211 -21.33 15.34 39.83
C LYS A 211 -22.10 16.63 40.16
N TYR A 212 -21.84 17.23 41.32
CA TYR A 212 -22.64 18.34 41.85
C TYR A 212 -21.84 19.65 41.90
N PHE A 213 -20.87 19.76 42.81
CA PHE A 213 -20.08 20.98 43.03
C PHE A 213 -18.64 20.85 42.54
N GLY A 214 -18.03 21.97 42.15
CA GLY A 214 -16.62 22.01 41.74
C GLY A 214 -16.32 21.44 40.35
N LYS A 215 -17.31 21.40 39.44
CA LYS A 215 -17.21 20.79 38.11
C LYS A 215 -16.00 21.30 37.31
N SER A 216 -15.82 22.62 37.23
CA SER A 216 -14.70 23.23 36.50
C SER A 216 -13.35 22.80 37.08
N LYS A 217 -13.19 22.87 38.41
CA LYS A 217 -11.94 22.48 39.08
C LYS A 217 -11.63 20.99 38.92
N SER A 218 -12.67 20.14 39.00
CA SER A 218 -12.55 18.71 38.75
C SER A 218 -12.13 18.39 37.32
N LYS A 219 -12.72 19.09 36.33
CA LYS A 219 -12.39 18.93 34.91
C LYS A 219 -10.93 19.29 34.64
N THR A 220 -10.50 20.48 35.06
CA THR A 220 -9.10 20.93 34.89
C THR A 220 -8.13 19.95 35.54
N LYS A 221 -8.40 19.54 36.80
CA LYS A 221 -7.56 18.56 37.50
C LYS A 221 -7.46 17.22 36.75
N THR A 222 -8.55 16.72 36.17
CA THR A 222 -8.54 15.46 35.41
C THR A 222 -7.73 15.59 34.12
N ILE A 223 -7.87 16.69 33.39
CA ILE A 223 -7.13 16.96 32.15
C ILE A 223 -5.62 17.13 32.45
N ASP A 224 -5.28 17.87 33.50
CA ASP A 224 -3.88 18.10 33.92
C ASP A 224 -3.18 16.82 34.40
N ASN A 225 -3.94 15.78 34.76
CA ASN A 225 -3.43 14.49 35.23
C ASN A 225 -3.84 13.33 34.30
N ILE A 226 -4.02 13.59 33.01
CA ILE A 226 -4.48 12.57 32.05
C ILE A 226 -3.47 11.41 31.92
N GLU A 227 -2.19 11.65 32.22
CA GLU A 227 -1.14 10.62 32.27
C GLU A 227 -1.48 9.52 33.28
N LYS A 228 -2.09 9.89 34.42
CA LYS A 228 -2.55 8.92 35.43
C LYS A 228 -3.74 8.12 34.94
N VAL A 229 -4.57 8.70 34.07
CA VAL A 229 -5.66 7.97 33.40
C VAL A 229 -5.07 6.95 32.42
N PHE A 230 -4.03 7.31 31.68
CA PHE A 230 -3.37 6.37 30.75
C PHE A 230 -2.75 5.19 31.51
N ALA A 231 -2.01 5.45 32.59
CA ALA A 231 -1.41 4.40 33.42
C ALA A 231 -2.46 3.43 34.02
N GLU A 232 -3.63 3.95 34.42
CA GLU A 232 -4.73 3.11 34.91
C GLU A 232 -5.27 2.17 33.81
N ILE A 233 -5.39 2.68 32.57
CA ILE A 233 -5.87 1.91 31.42
C ILE A 233 -4.84 0.88 30.97
N GLU A 234 -3.55 1.24 30.97
CA GLU A 234 -2.44 0.32 30.69
C GLU A 234 -2.52 -0.92 31.59
N VAL A 235 -2.64 -0.72 32.91
CA VAL A 235 -2.74 -1.83 33.86
C VAL A 235 -4.05 -2.62 33.67
N LYS A 236 -5.18 -1.91 33.52
CA LYS A 236 -6.51 -2.54 33.45
C LYS A 236 -6.69 -3.39 32.18
N HIS A 237 -6.20 -2.91 31.04
CA HIS A 237 -6.41 -3.54 29.74
C HIS A 237 -5.16 -4.23 29.17
N LYS A 238 -4.02 -4.17 29.88
CA LYS A 238 -2.73 -4.72 29.45
C LYS A 238 -2.27 -4.18 28.10
N ILE A 239 -2.49 -2.88 27.88
CA ILE A 239 -2.09 -2.19 26.65
C ILE A 239 -0.81 -1.40 26.97
N PRO A 240 0.31 -1.65 26.28
CA PRO A 240 1.55 -0.91 26.52
C PRO A 240 1.38 0.60 26.33
N ILE A 241 1.94 1.41 27.24
CA ILE A 241 1.89 2.87 27.16
C ILE A 241 2.43 3.44 25.84
N ALA A 242 3.37 2.75 25.19
CA ALA A 242 3.94 3.14 23.89
C ALA A 242 2.89 3.22 22.76
N ASN A 243 1.75 2.52 22.92
CA ASN A 243 0.65 2.55 21.97
C ASN A 243 -0.37 3.66 22.26
N PHE A 244 -0.20 4.40 23.34
CA PHE A 244 -1.06 5.52 23.67
C PHE A 244 -0.62 6.76 22.86
N PRO A 245 -1.58 7.58 22.43
CA PRO A 245 -1.31 8.83 21.74
C PRO A 245 -0.62 9.84 22.67
N ASN A 246 -0.12 10.93 22.09
CA ASN A 246 0.54 11.97 22.88
C ASN A 246 -0.46 12.59 23.88
N VAL A 247 -0.01 12.75 25.12
CA VAL A 247 -0.79 13.34 26.22
C VAL A 247 -1.30 14.73 25.86
N ASP A 248 -0.46 15.56 25.23
CA ASP A 248 -0.80 16.93 24.86
C ASP A 248 -1.90 16.98 23.78
N GLU A 249 -1.97 15.98 22.88
CA GLU A 249 -3.07 15.85 21.92
C GLU A 249 -4.40 15.66 22.63
N PHE A 250 -4.44 14.82 23.68
CA PHE A 250 -5.65 14.63 24.49
C PHE A 250 -5.99 15.86 25.34
N LYS A 251 -4.99 16.54 25.90
CA LYS A 251 -5.21 17.81 26.59
C LYS A 251 -5.84 18.84 25.66
N GLN A 252 -5.35 18.94 24.43
CA GLN A 252 -5.90 19.84 23.42
C GLN A 252 -7.31 19.44 23.00
N PHE A 253 -7.56 18.14 22.78
CA PHE A 253 -8.88 17.61 22.47
C PHE A 253 -9.93 17.98 23.53
N PHE A 254 -9.58 17.91 24.82
CA PHE A 254 -10.51 18.28 25.91
C PHE A 254 -10.65 19.79 26.15
N LYS A 255 -9.83 20.64 25.52
CA LYS A 255 -10.08 22.09 25.50
C LYS A 255 -11.22 22.43 24.55
N THR A 256 -11.32 21.73 23.42
CA THR A 256 -12.37 21.95 22.41
C THR A 256 -13.62 21.11 22.65
N ASN A 257 -13.51 19.97 23.33
CA ASN A 257 -14.63 19.06 23.60
C ASN A 257 -14.83 18.92 25.10
N ASP A 258 -16.01 19.26 25.63
CA ASP A 258 -16.25 19.18 27.08
C ASP A 258 -16.38 17.73 27.55
N LEU A 259 -15.58 17.36 28.55
CA LEU A 259 -15.66 16.07 29.21
C LEU A 259 -17.07 15.75 29.74
N TYR A 260 -17.89 16.74 30.11
CA TYR A 260 -19.24 16.50 30.60
C TYR A 260 -20.24 16.06 29.51
N ASP A 261 -19.96 16.38 28.25
CA ASP A 261 -20.84 16.09 27.10
C ASP A 261 -20.76 14.61 26.67
N PHE A 262 -19.67 13.93 27.03
CA PHE A 262 -19.51 12.52 26.72
C PHE A 262 -20.41 11.62 27.60
N PRO A 263 -20.94 10.53 27.03
CA PRO A 263 -21.69 9.54 27.79
C PRO A 263 -20.78 8.85 28.81
N LYS A 264 -21.36 8.43 29.94
CA LYS A 264 -20.62 7.61 30.91
C LYS A 264 -20.44 6.21 30.33
N LEU A 265 -19.18 5.79 30.22
CA LEU A 265 -18.84 4.50 29.63
C LEU A 265 -19.55 3.32 30.31
N GLU A 266 -19.65 3.31 31.64
CA GLU A 266 -20.35 2.23 32.36
C GLU A 266 -21.83 2.09 31.98
N GLU A 267 -22.54 3.21 31.75
CA GLU A 267 -23.95 3.20 31.38
C GLU A 267 -24.13 2.81 29.90
N TRP A 268 -23.22 3.25 29.05
CA TRP A 268 -23.23 2.98 27.62
C TRP A 268 -22.80 1.54 27.29
N ASP A 269 -21.73 1.06 27.93
CA ASP A 269 -21.14 -0.25 27.70
C ASP A 269 -21.98 -1.38 28.32
N LYS A 270 -22.67 -1.13 29.45
CA LYS A 270 -23.57 -2.12 30.07
C LYS A 270 -24.61 -2.71 29.12
N ARG A 271 -25.06 -1.94 28.13
CA ARG A 271 -26.10 -2.37 27.18
C ARG A 271 -25.56 -3.21 26.03
N GLN A 272 -24.28 -3.04 25.68
CA GLN A 272 -23.75 -3.51 24.40
C GLN A 272 -22.48 -4.36 24.54
N GLY A 273 -21.75 -4.25 25.66
CA GLY A 273 -20.49 -4.94 25.92
C GLY A 273 -19.43 -4.65 24.87
N LEU A 274 -19.37 -3.41 24.36
CA LEU A 274 -18.54 -3.03 23.22
C LEU A 274 -17.06 -3.05 23.58
N VAL A 275 -16.68 -2.64 24.79
CA VAL A 275 -15.28 -2.71 25.23
C VAL A 275 -14.81 -4.16 25.25
N GLN A 276 -15.63 -5.07 25.78
CA GLN A 276 -15.30 -6.50 25.79
C GLN A 276 -15.25 -7.10 24.38
N LYS A 277 -16.17 -6.70 23.49
CA LYS A 277 -16.15 -7.10 22.08
C LYS A 277 -14.91 -6.60 21.36
N LEU A 278 -14.48 -5.35 21.59
CA LEU A 278 -13.23 -4.81 21.02
C LEU A 278 -12.00 -5.56 21.53
N LEU A 279 -11.95 -5.89 22.83
CA LEU A 279 -10.89 -6.72 23.40
C LEU A 279 -10.88 -8.13 22.80
N GLN A 280 -12.05 -8.73 22.57
CA GLN A 280 -12.16 -10.04 21.93
C GLN A 280 -11.69 -9.98 20.46
N LEU A 281 -12.12 -8.96 19.71
CA LEU A 281 -11.70 -8.74 18.34
C LEU A 281 -10.17 -8.63 18.24
N MET A 282 -9.58 -7.77 19.08
CA MET A 282 -8.15 -7.50 19.10
C MET A 282 -7.32 -8.73 19.49
N ASN A 283 -7.75 -9.49 20.50
CA ASN A 283 -6.95 -10.59 21.06
C ASN A 283 -7.21 -11.97 20.43
N ILE A 284 -8.34 -12.15 19.73
CA ILE A 284 -8.77 -13.45 19.22
C ILE A 284 -9.10 -13.36 17.73
N ASN A 285 -10.14 -12.61 17.35
CA ASN A 285 -10.72 -12.73 16.02
C ASN A 285 -9.79 -12.20 14.92
N ILE A 286 -9.17 -11.03 15.11
CA ILE A 286 -8.32 -10.42 14.09
C ILE A 286 -6.99 -11.17 13.93
N PRO A 287 -6.27 -11.55 15.00
CA PRO A 287 -5.09 -12.40 14.87
C PRO A 287 -5.35 -13.76 14.23
N GLN A 288 -6.56 -14.34 14.38
CA GLN A 288 -6.93 -15.59 13.69
C GLN A 288 -6.97 -15.44 12.17
N LEU A 289 -7.29 -14.25 11.64
CA LEU A 289 -7.28 -14.00 10.20
C LEU A 289 -5.88 -14.16 9.59
N LEU A 290 -4.82 -13.78 10.33
CA LEU A 290 -3.43 -14.00 9.89
C LEU A 290 -3.12 -15.49 9.74
N ARG A 291 -3.65 -16.34 10.62
CA ARG A 291 -3.48 -17.80 10.52
C ARG A 291 -4.19 -18.36 9.29
N SER A 292 -5.42 -17.91 9.04
CA SER A 292 -6.19 -18.33 7.86
C SER A 292 -5.54 -17.88 6.55
N ILE A 293 -4.89 -16.71 6.51
CA ILE A 293 -4.11 -16.25 5.35
C ILE A 293 -2.87 -17.14 5.16
N SER A 294 -2.15 -17.47 6.24
CA SER A 294 -0.96 -18.35 6.19
C SER A 294 -1.27 -19.81 5.81
N GLN A 295 -2.50 -20.27 6.04
CA GLN A 295 -2.97 -21.64 5.77
C GLN A 295 -3.82 -21.76 4.50
N ALA A 296 -4.23 -20.64 3.91
CA ALA A 296 -4.83 -20.66 2.58
C ALA A 296 -3.78 -21.22 1.62
N PRO A 297 -4.07 -22.32 0.88
CA PRO A 297 -3.11 -22.86 -0.07
C PRO A 297 -2.67 -21.72 -0.99
N GLY A 298 -1.36 -21.46 -1.04
CA GLY A 298 -0.73 -20.30 -1.69
C GLY A 298 -0.93 -20.19 -3.20
N GLU A 299 -1.80 -21.02 -3.78
CA GLU A 299 -2.17 -20.98 -5.18
C GLU A 299 -3.69 -21.08 -5.28
N ASP A 300 -4.37 -19.96 -5.51
CA ASP A 300 -5.68 -20.01 -6.15
C ASP A 300 -5.48 -20.68 -7.52
N PRO A 301 -6.06 -21.86 -7.79
CA PRO A 301 -5.86 -22.57 -9.06
C PRO A 301 -6.26 -21.73 -10.27
N ARG A 302 -7.16 -20.75 -10.10
CA ARG A 302 -7.58 -19.81 -11.16
C ARG A 302 -6.46 -18.83 -11.49
N ARG A 303 -5.74 -18.35 -10.49
CA ARG A 303 -4.56 -17.49 -10.68
C ARG A 303 -3.43 -18.29 -11.30
N ALA A 304 -3.19 -19.54 -10.86
CA ALA A 304 -2.14 -20.41 -11.43
C ALA A 304 -2.40 -20.67 -12.91
N LYS A 305 -3.66 -20.98 -13.25
CA LYS A 305 -4.12 -21.08 -14.63
C LYS A 305 -4.02 -19.75 -15.39
N LEU A 306 -4.24 -18.60 -14.75
CA LEU A 306 -4.08 -17.28 -15.38
C LEU A 306 -2.60 -17.00 -15.71
N VAL A 307 -1.67 -17.26 -14.80
CA VAL A 307 -0.22 -17.13 -15.06
C VAL A 307 0.18 -18.06 -16.19
N GLN A 308 -0.22 -19.33 -16.12
CA GLN A 308 0.05 -20.28 -17.20
C GLN A 308 -0.58 -19.82 -18.52
N LYS A 309 -1.81 -19.29 -18.53
CA LYS A 309 -2.48 -18.76 -19.72
C LYS A 309 -1.75 -17.54 -20.29
N ILE A 310 -1.31 -16.60 -19.46
CA ILE A 310 -0.51 -15.43 -19.90
C ILE A 310 0.82 -15.89 -20.53
N LEU A 311 1.50 -16.85 -19.91
CA LEU A 311 2.76 -17.40 -20.42
C LEU A 311 2.55 -18.22 -21.71
N THR A 312 1.47 -18.99 -21.79
CA THR A 312 1.17 -19.88 -22.94
C THR A 312 0.57 -19.11 -24.12
N GLN A 313 -0.23 -18.07 -23.89
CA GLN A 313 -0.73 -17.18 -24.96
C GLN A 313 0.42 -16.46 -25.69
N LYS A 314 1.56 -16.20 -25.00
CA LYS A 314 2.78 -15.70 -25.67
C LYS A 314 3.45 -16.72 -26.57
N HIS A 315 3.33 -18.02 -26.27
CA HIS A 315 3.89 -19.10 -27.10
C HIS A 315 3.03 -19.42 -28.33
N LEU A 316 1.77 -18.96 -28.35
CA LEU A 316 0.85 -19.09 -29.48
C LEU A 316 0.83 -17.86 -30.41
N GLN A 317 1.48 -16.75 -30.04
CA GLN A 317 1.63 -15.59 -30.92
C GLN A 317 2.69 -15.90 -31.99
N THR A 318 2.23 -16.24 -33.19
CA THR A 318 3.08 -16.28 -34.39
C THR A 318 3.62 -14.87 -34.66
N PRO A 319 4.89 -14.69 -35.07
CA PRO A 319 5.43 -13.35 -35.31
C PRO A 319 4.64 -12.67 -36.45
N GLY A 320 3.90 -11.60 -36.13
CA GLY A 320 3.31 -10.72 -37.15
C GLY A 320 1.81 -10.38 -37.05
N GLN A 321 1.03 -10.94 -36.11
CA GLN A 321 -0.39 -10.54 -35.99
C GLN A 321 -0.60 -9.32 -35.09
N PRO A 322 -1.22 -8.23 -35.58
CA PRO A 322 -1.53 -7.04 -34.79
C PRO A 322 -2.72 -7.28 -33.83
N LEU A 323 -2.66 -6.62 -32.67
CA LEU A 323 -3.53 -6.83 -31.49
C LEU A 323 -5.05 -6.65 -31.74
N HIS A 324 -5.46 -6.05 -32.86
CA HIS A 324 -6.86 -5.68 -33.13
C HIS A 324 -7.68 -6.80 -33.80
N GLU A 325 -7.06 -7.92 -34.19
CA GLU A 325 -7.76 -9.04 -34.86
C GLU A 325 -8.23 -10.15 -33.91
N LEU A 326 -7.96 -10.06 -32.61
CA LEU A 326 -8.55 -10.95 -31.61
C LEU A 326 -10.02 -10.56 -31.38
N ARG A 327 -10.89 -10.98 -32.32
CA ARG A 327 -12.35 -10.94 -32.14
C ARG A 327 -12.76 -11.71 -30.88
N ALA A 328 -13.85 -11.23 -30.29
CA ALA A 328 -14.48 -11.64 -29.04
C ALA A 328 -15.07 -13.07 -29.04
N GLU A 329 -14.41 -14.03 -29.69
CA GLU A 329 -14.83 -15.43 -29.75
C GLU A 329 -13.92 -16.28 -28.85
N SER A 330 -14.08 -16.15 -27.53
CA SER A 330 -13.61 -17.16 -26.54
C SER A 330 -14.02 -16.83 -25.09
N PHE A 331 -14.95 -15.90 -24.87
CA PHE A 331 -15.39 -15.52 -23.52
C PHE A 331 -16.71 -16.18 -23.07
N GLU A 332 -17.33 -17.06 -23.86
CA GLU A 332 -18.61 -17.68 -23.50
C GLU A 332 -18.51 -19.03 -22.77
N GLU A 333 -17.37 -19.70 -22.72
CA GLU A 333 -17.25 -20.96 -21.96
C GLU A 333 -16.63 -20.73 -20.58
N LEU A 334 -17.41 -20.18 -19.65
CA LEU A 334 -17.27 -20.35 -18.19
C LEU A 334 -18.45 -19.72 -17.42
N THR A 335 -19.67 -19.78 -17.96
CA THR A 335 -20.88 -19.67 -17.14
C THR A 335 -21.41 -21.07 -16.90
N ASP A 336 -20.97 -21.70 -15.81
CA ASP A 336 -21.73 -22.81 -15.24
C ASP A 336 -22.77 -22.20 -14.28
N PRO A 337 -24.08 -22.39 -14.51
CA PRO A 337 -25.10 -21.86 -13.63
C PRO A 337 -25.23 -22.81 -12.43
N ALA A 338 -24.75 -22.40 -11.27
CA ALA A 338 -25.07 -23.10 -10.04
C ALA A 338 -26.49 -22.71 -9.54
N PRO A 339 -27.24 -23.67 -8.96
CA PRO A 339 -28.63 -23.49 -8.53
C PRO A 339 -28.81 -22.57 -7.31
#